data_AF-A0A818NCE1-F1
#
_entry.id   AF-A0A818NCE1-F1
#
_cell.length_a   1.000
_cell.length_b   1.000
_cell.length_c   1.000
_cell.angle_alpha   90.00
_cell.angle_beta   90.00
_cell.angle_gamma   90.00
#
_symmetry.space_group_name_H-M   'P 1'
#
loop_
_entity.id
_entity.type
_entity.pdbx_description
1 polymer ?
#
loop_
_entity_poly.entity_id
_entity_poly.type
_entity_poly.pdbx_seq_one_letter_code
_entity_poly.pdbx_strand_id
1 'polypeptide(L)'
;MLTFSTANAIAGAYEYLYHKAIGTQIDVSRLFIYYNSRLKNLRGSTWMSDDGSAIAYAVETMSERGVCLESLWPYDIRKVNAKPDQMCYDVAGEHKITEAFEVDLNLHEMKACLAQGFPILISINVYQSFDEAKPRGIVPIPQQNEIIRTKHGR
;
A
#
# COMPACT_ATOMS: atom_id res chain seq x y z
N MET A 1 11.49 0.57 10.95
CA MET A 1 10.64 1.35 10.05
C MET A 1 9.97 0.32 9.18
N LEU A 2 8.65 0.14 9.21
CA LEU A 2 7.95 -0.61 8.16
C LEU A 2 7.18 0.41 7.33
N THR A 3 7.97 1.12 6.54
CA THR A 3 7.62 2.10 5.53
C THR A 3 6.86 1.50 4.34
N PHE A 4 6.85 0.17 4.26
CA PHE A 4 6.17 -0.62 3.23
C PHE A 4 4.67 -0.79 3.44
N SER A 5 4.07 -0.29 4.52
CA SER A 5 2.64 -0.55 4.84
C SER A 5 1.71 -0.12 3.70
N THR A 6 1.93 1.05 3.11
CA THR A 6 1.18 1.55 1.95
C THR A 6 1.26 0.59 0.77
N ALA A 7 2.47 0.13 0.42
CA ALA A 7 2.67 -0.77 -0.70
C ALA A 7 2.04 -2.15 -0.46
N ASN A 8 2.10 -2.67 0.77
CA ASN A 8 1.44 -3.92 1.13
C ASN A 8 -0.09 -3.81 1.05
N ALA A 9 -0.66 -2.72 1.60
CA ALA A 9 -2.10 -2.50 1.58
C ALA A 9 -2.62 -2.40 0.14
N ILE A 10 -1.89 -1.70 -0.72
CA ILE A 10 -2.26 -1.54 -2.12
C ILE A 10 -2.09 -2.82 -2.93
N ALA A 11 -1.00 -3.57 -2.72
CA ALA A 11 -0.83 -4.88 -3.35
C ALA A 11 -2.04 -5.78 -3.04
N GLY A 12 -2.40 -5.92 -1.76
CA GLY A 12 -3.56 -6.75 -1.38
C GLY A 12 -4.88 -6.23 -1.95
N ALA A 13 -5.09 -4.91 -1.99
CA ALA A 13 -6.28 -4.33 -2.62
C ALA A 13 -6.34 -4.62 -4.12
N TYR A 14 -5.21 -4.49 -4.82
CA TYR A 14 -5.12 -4.76 -6.25
C TYR A 14 -5.34 -6.25 -6.55
N GLU A 15 -4.66 -7.14 -5.84
CA GLU A 15 -4.77 -8.60 -5.99
C GLU A 15 -6.22 -9.07 -5.73
N TYR A 16 -6.86 -8.51 -4.71
CA TYR A 16 -8.28 -8.76 -4.43
C TYR A 16 -9.18 -8.35 -5.60
N LEU A 17 -9.01 -7.12 -6.12
CA LEU A 17 -9.83 -6.61 -7.22
C LEU A 17 -9.56 -7.37 -8.52
N TYR A 18 -8.31 -7.72 -8.79
CA TYR A 18 -7.93 -8.53 -9.95
C TYR A 18 -8.59 -9.90 -9.90
N HIS A 19 -8.52 -10.59 -8.75
CA HIS A 19 -9.20 -11.87 -8.56
C HIS A 19 -10.73 -11.73 -8.68
N LYS A 20 -11.32 -10.66 -8.12
CA LYS A 20 -12.76 -10.40 -8.25
C LYS A 20 -13.19 -10.22 -9.72
N ALA A 21 -12.36 -9.57 -10.53
CA ALA A 21 -12.68 -9.27 -11.93
C ALA A 21 -12.40 -10.43 -12.89
N ILE A 22 -11.28 -11.14 -12.70
CA ILE A 22 -10.75 -12.12 -13.66
C ILE A 22 -10.91 -13.56 -13.17
N GLY A 23 -11.08 -13.78 -11.86
CA GLY A 23 -11.19 -15.11 -11.24
C GLY A 23 -9.84 -15.81 -11.05
N THR A 24 -8.72 -15.14 -11.29
CA THR A 24 -7.36 -15.67 -11.10
C THR A 24 -6.61 -14.89 -10.04
N GLN A 25 -5.74 -15.59 -9.30
CA GLN A 25 -4.86 -14.97 -8.32
C GLN A 25 -3.54 -14.58 -8.98
N ILE A 26 -3.02 -13.43 -8.58
CA ILE A 26 -1.70 -12.94 -8.96
C ILE A 26 -1.04 -12.39 -7.69
N ASP A 27 0.30 -12.34 -7.71
CA ASP A 27 1.09 -11.64 -6.70
C ASP A 27 1.75 -10.44 -7.36
N VAL A 28 1.58 -9.24 -6.80
CA VAL A 28 2.16 -8.01 -7.35
C VAL A 28 3.34 -7.53 -6.52
N SER A 29 4.32 -6.96 -7.20
CA SER A 29 5.57 -6.50 -6.59
C SER A 29 5.34 -5.31 -5.68
N ARG A 30 5.39 -5.57 -4.38
CA ARG A 30 5.32 -4.52 -3.36
C ARG A 30 6.52 -3.58 -3.44
N LEU A 31 7.69 -4.08 -3.84
CA LEU A 31 8.86 -3.23 -4.05
C LEU A 31 8.69 -2.29 -5.24
N PHE A 32 8.07 -2.76 -6.33
CA PHE A 32 7.78 -1.92 -7.48
C PHE A 32 6.82 -0.78 -7.08
N ILE A 33 5.72 -1.12 -6.39
CA ILE A 33 4.76 -0.13 -5.87
C ILE A 33 5.50 0.86 -4.95
N TYR A 34 6.28 0.36 -4.00
CA TYR A 34 6.96 1.18 -3.00
C TYR A 34 8.03 2.11 -3.58
N TYR A 35 8.85 1.61 -4.51
CA TYR A 35 9.87 2.42 -5.21
C TYR A 35 9.21 3.57 -5.97
N ASN A 36 8.20 3.27 -6.79
CA ASN A 36 7.59 4.27 -7.65
C ASN A 36 6.77 5.30 -6.86
N SER A 37 6.11 4.89 -5.77
CA SER A 37 5.41 5.81 -4.86
C SER A 37 6.37 6.80 -4.20
N ARG A 38 7.57 6.36 -3.83
CA ARG A 38 8.60 7.25 -3.27
C ARG A 38 9.22 8.14 -4.33
N LEU A 39 9.47 7.61 -5.53
CA LEU A 39 9.94 8.41 -6.66
C LEU A 39 9.00 9.61 -6.92
N LYS A 40 7.69 9.39 -6.87
CA LYS A 40 6.68 10.46 -6.96
C LYS A 40 6.81 11.49 -5.82
N ASN A 41 7.08 11.02 -4.60
CA ASN A 41 7.27 11.88 -3.42
C ASN A 41 8.56 12.73 -3.48
N LEU A 42 9.55 12.40 -4.32
CA LEU A 42 10.82 13.12 -4.36
C LEU A 42 10.74 14.57 -4.86
N ARG A 43 9.67 14.95 -5.58
CA ARG A 43 9.44 16.34 -6.07
C ARG A 43 10.68 16.99 -6.74
N GLY A 44 11.51 16.19 -7.43
CA GLY A 44 12.73 16.66 -8.09
C GLY A 44 14.05 16.39 -7.33
N SER A 45 14.00 15.82 -6.12
CA SER A 45 15.19 15.30 -5.43
C SER A 45 15.73 14.05 -6.13
N THR A 46 17.05 13.89 -6.12
CA THR A 46 17.75 12.69 -6.60
C THR A 46 18.03 11.67 -5.48
N TRP A 47 17.79 12.05 -4.23
CA TRP A 47 18.03 11.19 -3.07
C TRP A 47 16.76 10.47 -2.65
N MET A 48 16.77 9.13 -2.75
CA MET A 48 15.67 8.28 -2.30
C MET A 48 16.03 7.58 -0.99
N SER A 49 15.26 7.87 0.06
CA SER A 49 15.35 7.25 1.38
C SER A 49 14.20 6.26 1.61
N ASP A 50 14.40 5.36 2.57
CA ASP A 50 13.37 4.44 3.04
C ASP A 50 12.50 5.12 4.10
N ASP A 51 11.63 6.05 3.68
CA ASP A 51 10.82 6.90 4.59
C ASP A 51 9.30 6.69 4.43
N GLY A 52 8.86 5.68 3.68
CA GLY A 52 7.45 5.44 3.43
C GLY A 52 6.92 6.21 2.23
N SER A 53 5.62 6.06 1.99
CA SER A 53 4.92 6.81 0.94
C SER A 53 3.46 7.02 1.32
N ALA A 54 2.88 8.14 0.89
CA ALA A 54 1.45 8.39 1.02
C ALA A 54 0.65 7.49 0.07
N ILE A 55 -0.55 7.08 0.49
CA ILE A 55 -1.46 6.26 -0.33
C ILE A 55 -1.75 6.95 -1.67
N ALA A 56 -1.99 8.27 -1.66
CA ALA A 56 -2.27 9.05 -2.86
C ALA A 56 -1.17 8.90 -3.93
N TYR A 57 0.10 9.05 -3.57
CA TYR A 57 1.20 8.89 -4.52
C TYR A 57 1.30 7.47 -5.09
N ALA A 58 0.98 6.47 -4.28
CA ALA A 58 1.00 5.09 -4.73
C ALA A 58 -0.14 4.81 -5.73
N VAL A 59 -1.35 5.28 -5.43
CA VAL A 59 -2.51 5.20 -6.33
C VAL A 59 -2.24 5.92 -7.65
N GLU A 60 -1.79 7.18 -7.59
CA GLU A 60 -1.42 7.95 -8.78
C GLU A 60 -0.39 7.21 -9.63
N THR A 61 0.64 6.70 -8.99
CA THR A 61 1.73 6.05 -9.73
C THR A 61 1.30 4.73 -10.35
N MET A 62 0.40 3.99 -9.70
CA MET A 62 -0.19 2.77 -10.27
C MET A 62 -1.23 3.05 -11.35
N SER A 63 -1.85 4.23 -11.35
CA SER A 63 -2.66 4.65 -12.50
C SER A 63 -1.76 5.02 -13.69
N GLU A 64 -0.65 5.73 -13.44
CA GLU A 64 0.30 6.14 -14.48
C GLU A 64 1.09 4.96 -15.07
N ARG A 65 1.59 4.06 -14.20
CA ARG A 65 2.59 3.03 -14.53
C ARG A 65 2.09 1.60 -14.35
N GLY A 66 1.00 1.39 -13.61
CA GLY A 66 0.49 0.08 -13.25
C GLY A 66 1.29 -0.66 -12.19
N VAL A 67 1.15 -1.99 -12.16
CA VAL A 67 1.83 -2.87 -11.21
C VAL A 67 2.61 -3.99 -11.88
N CYS A 68 3.84 -4.19 -11.41
CA CYS A 68 4.65 -5.33 -11.81
C CYS A 68 4.27 -6.58 -11.02
N LEU A 69 4.47 -7.77 -11.59
CA LEU A 69 4.33 -9.04 -10.88
C LEU A 69 5.48 -9.25 -9.89
N GLU A 70 5.19 -9.87 -8.74
CA GLU A 70 6.20 -10.22 -7.72
C GLU A 70 7.26 -11.18 -8.30
N SER A 71 6.90 -12.03 -9.26
CA SER A 71 7.84 -12.93 -9.95
C SER A 71 8.93 -12.21 -10.76
N LEU A 72 8.67 -10.99 -11.22
CA LEU A 72 9.61 -10.17 -12.00
C LEU A 72 10.43 -9.24 -11.12
N TRP A 73 9.83 -8.72 -10.04
CA TRP A 73 10.52 -7.86 -9.07
C TRP A 73 10.27 -8.34 -7.64
N PRO A 74 10.90 -9.45 -7.22
CA PRO A 74 10.63 -10.06 -5.92
C PRO A 74 11.10 -9.20 -4.77
N TYR A 75 10.45 -9.33 -3.62
CA TYR A 75 10.84 -8.64 -2.40
C TYR A 75 12.25 -9.06 -1.96
N ASP A 76 13.18 -8.11 -2.11
CA ASP A 76 14.53 -8.14 -1.57
C ASP A 76 14.82 -6.78 -0.94
N ILE A 77 15.00 -6.76 0.38
CA ILE A 77 15.25 -5.50 1.12
C ILE A 77 16.47 -4.74 0.59
N ARG A 78 17.46 -5.44 0.01
CA ARG A 78 18.65 -4.80 -0.58
C ARG A 78 18.31 -3.99 -1.84
N LYS A 79 17.18 -4.31 -2.48
CA LYS A 79 16.64 -3.63 -3.66
C LYS A 79 15.65 -2.51 -3.31
N VAL A 80 15.46 -2.16 -2.04
CA VAL A 80 14.46 -1.17 -1.64
C VAL A 80 14.60 0.14 -2.42
N ASN A 81 15.82 0.65 -2.62
CA ASN A 81 16.06 1.89 -3.36
C ASN A 81 16.52 1.64 -4.81
N ALA A 82 16.60 0.38 -5.23
CA ALA A 82 16.99 0.02 -6.59
C ALA A 82 15.81 0.26 -7.54
N LYS A 83 16.08 0.93 -8.65
CA LYS A 83 15.10 1.11 -9.71
C LYS A 83 14.74 -0.26 -10.31
N PRO A 84 13.43 -0.61 -10.44
CA PRO A 84 13.00 -1.78 -11.17
C PRO A 84 13.51 -1.80 -12.61
N ASP A 85 13.74 -3.00 -13.13
CA ASP A 85 14.17 -3.18 -14.52
C ASP A 85 13.08 -2.74 -15.49
N GLN A 86 13.47 -2.38 -16.73
CA GLN A 86 12.53 -1.90 -17.75
C GLN A 86 11.38 -2.90 -18.00
N MET A 87 11.68 -4.20 -18.01
CA MET A 87 10.69 -5.27 -18.15
C MET A 87 9.57 -5.20 -17.09
N CYS A 88 9.88 -4.73 -15.88
CA CYS A 88 8.87 -4.54 -14.83
C CYS A 88 7.88 -3.44 -15.21
N TYR A 89 8.36 -2.35 -15.82
CA TYR A 89 7.52 -1.25 -16.27
C TYR A 89 6.69 -1.65 -17.50
N ASP A 90 7.26 -2.44 -18.40
CA ASP A 90 6.55 -2.91 -19.59
C ASP A 90 5.37 -3.80 -19.20
N VAL A 91 5.58 -4.76 -18.29
CA VAL A 91 4.51 -5.63 -17.77
C VAL A 91 3.51 -4.84 -16.90
N ALA A 92 4.00 -3.86 -16.14
CA ALA A 92 3.14 -3.02 -15.33
C ALA A 92 2.18 -2.18 -16.16
N GLY A 93 2.58 -1.75 -17.36
CA GLY A 93 1.73 -0.97 -18.27
C GLY A 93 0.39 -1.63 -18.60
N GLU A 94 0.35 -2.96 -18.58
CA GLU A 94 -0.85 -3.78 -18.84
C GLU A 94 -1.76 -3.95 -17.61
N HIS A 95 -1.30 -3.53 -16.44
CA HIS A 95 -1.92 -3.80 -15.13
C HIS A 95 -2.13 -2.48 -14.36
N LYS A 96 -2.91 -1.56 -14.93
CA LYS A 96 -3.16 -0.23 -14.37
C LYS A 96 -4.39 -0.16 -13.49
N ILE A 97 -4.32 0.68 -12.46
CA ILE A 97 -5.53 1.15 -11.76
C ILE A 97 -6.22 2.16 -12.68
N THR A 98 -7.48 1.89 -13.01
CA THR A 98 -8.30 2.77 -13.83
C THR A 98 -8.96 3.87 -13.01
N GLU A 99 -9.44 3.53 -11.81
CA GLU A 99 -10.19 4.43 -10.95
C GLU A 99 -9.84 4.19 -9.48
N ALA A 100 -9.83 5.27 -8.72
CA ALA A 100 -9.75 5.26 -7.26
C ALA A 100 -10.62 6.39 -6.71
N PHE A 101 -11.32 6.12 -5.62
CA PHE A 101 -12.26 7.06 -5.02
C PHE A 101 -11.87 7.30 -3.56
N GLU A 102 -11.97 8.55 -3.12
CA GLU A 102 -11.92 8.88 -1.71
C GLU A 102 -13.25 8.46 -1.06
N VAL A 103 -13.15 7.78 0.07
CA VAL A 103 -14.31 7.42 0.89
C VAL A 103 -14.29 8.33 2.10
N ASP A 104 -15.38 9.06 2.33
CA ASP A 104 -15.52 9.92 3.50
C ASP A 104 -15.33 9.13 4.79
N LEU A 105 -14.81 9.81 5.83
CA LEU A 105 -14.69 9.26 7.18
C LEU A 105 -16.05 9.17 7.89
N ASN A 106 -16.96 8.45 7.25
CA ASN A 106 -18.30 8.19 7.68
C ASN A 106 -18.52 6.67 7.71
N LEU A 107 -18.95 6.14 8.86
CA LEU A 107 -19.11 4.70 9.06
C LEU A 107 -20.11 4.07 8.08
N HIS A 108 -21.15 4.80 7.67
CA HIS A 108 -22.13 4.32 6.71
C HIS A 108 -21.51 4.18 5.32
N GLU A 109 -20.79 5.20 4.85
CA GLU A 109 -20.09 5.19 3.55
C GLU A 109 -19.05 4.08 3.49
N MET A 110 -18.23 3.94 4.53
CA MET A 110 -17.23 2.88 4.61
C MET A 110 -17.87 1.49 4.56
N LYS A 111 -18.98 1.27 5.28
CA LYS A 111 -19.72 0.00 5.22
C LYS A 111 -20.34 -0.24 3.85
N ALA A 112 -20.88 0.79 3.21
CA ALA A 112 -21.48 0.69 1.88
C ALA A 112 -20.43 0.34 0.81
N CYS A 113 -19.24 0.95 0.86
CA CYS A 113 -18.11 0.64 -0.03
C CYS A 113 -17.66 -0.82 0.13
N LEU A 114 -17.48 -1.29 1.36
CA LEU A 114 -17.12 -2.68 1.64
C LEU A 114 -18.23 -3.66 1.20
N ALA A 115 -19.50 -3.31 1.41
CA ALA A 115 -20.63 -4.15 1.01
C ALA A 115 -20.75 -4.32 -0.51
N GLN A 116 -20.29 -3.34 -1.29
CA GLN A 116 -20.16 -3.44 -2.74
C GLN A 116 -18.93 -4.27 -3.18
N GLY A 117 -18.11 -4.70 -2.21
CA GLY A 117 -16.93 -5.52 -2.43
C GLY A 117 -15.77 -4.71 -3.00
N PHE A 118 -15.62 -3.44 -2.60
CA PHE A 118 -14.41 -2.67 -2.88
C PHE A 118 -13.56 -2.58 -1.61
N PRO A 119 -12.25 -2.83 -1.69
CA PRO A 119 -11.36 -2.65 -0.56
C PRO A 119 -11.19 -1.16 -0.25
N ILE A 120 -11.01 -0.83 1.04
CA ILE A 120 -10.68 0.53 1.47
C ILE A 120 -9.24 0.54 1.98
N LEU A 121 -8.43 1.42 1.42
CA LEU A 121 -7.09 1.70 1.91
C LEU A 121 -7.18 2.74 3.04
N ILE A 122 -6.66 2.41 4.22
CA ILE A 122 -6.65 3.32 5.37
C ILE A 122 -5.24 3.52 5.90
N SER A 123 -4.97 4.72 6.41
CA SER A 123 -3.80 5.02 7.21
C SER A 123 -4.26 5.40 8.61
N ILE A 124 -3.70 4.74 9.62
CA ILE A 124 -4.01 5.01 11.03
C ILE A 124 -2.73 5.36 11.78
N ASN A 125 -2.87 6.26 12.76
CA ASN A 125 -1.87 6.42 13.80
C ASN A 125 -1.91 5.17 14.69
N VAL A 126 -0.75 4.57 14.93
CA VAL A 126 -0.64 3.44 15.84
C VAL A 126 0.05 3.89 17.12
N TYR A 127 -0.46 3.39 18.23
CA TYR A 127 -0.03 3.72 19.59
C TYR A 127 0.54 2.47 20.26
N GLN A 128 1.14 2.60 21.44
CA GLN A 128 1.78 1.47 22.12
C GLN A 128 0.78 0.34 22.44
N SER A 129 -0.44 0.70 22.82
CA SER A 129 -1.58 -0.16 23.12
C SER A 129 -2.01 -1.02 21.93
N PHE A 130 -1.62 -0.67 20.69
CA PHE A 130 -1.91 -1.49 19.52
C PHE A 130 -1.36 -2.92 19.64
N ASP A 131 -0.21 -3.10 20.30
CA ASP A 131 0.38 -4.42 20.51
C ASP A 131 -0.45 -5.29 21.47
N GLU A 132 -1.34 -4.71 22.29
CA GLU A 132 -2.27 -5.40 23.19
C GLU A 132 -3.42 -6.09 22.43
N ALA A 133 -3.61 -5.75 21.16
CA ALA A 133 -4.58 -6.44 20.31
C ALA A 133 -4.29 -7.94 20.22
N LYS A 134 -3.04 -8.37 20.43
CA LYS A 134 -2.67 -9.79 20.42
C LYS A 134 -3.08 -10.48 21.72
N PRO A 135 -3.69 -11.68 21.68
CA PRO A 135 -4.00 -12.49 20.49
C PRO A 135 -5.44 -12.29 19.94
N ARG A 136 -6.27 -11.47 20.60
CA ARG A 136 -7.72 -11.41 20.33
C ARG A 136 -8.10 -10.63 19.05
N GLY A 137 -7.17 -9.87 18.48
CA GLY A 137 -7.36 -9.05 17.29
C GLY A 137 -8.14 -7.74 17.52
N ILE A 138 -8.53 -7.43 18.75
CA ILE A 138 -9.29 -6.20 19.07
C ILE A 138 -8.30 -5.10 19.40
N VAL A 139 -8.17 -4.10 18.53
CA VAL A 139 -7.30 -2.95 18.74
C VAL A 139 -7.95 -1.98 19.74
N PRO A 140 -7.29 -1.66 20.87
CA PRO A 140 -7.83 -0.71 21.84
C PRO A 140 -7.82 0.72 21.29
N ILE A 141 -8.76 1.54 21.80
CA ILE A 141 -8.77 2.98 21.53
C ILE A 141 -7.60 3.61 22.33
N PRO A 142 -6.75 4.43 21.70
CA PRO A 142 -5.63 5.05 22.39
C PRO A 142 -6.06 5.96 23.55
N GLN A 143 -5.28 6.01 24.61
CA GLN A 143 -5.50 6.97 25.70
C GLN A 143 -5.05 8.39 25.30
N GLN A 144 -5.65 9.42 25.90
CA GLN A 144 -5.45 10.82 25.50
C GLN A 144 -3.98 11.31 25.56
N ASN A 145 -3.15 10.68 26.41
CA ASN A 145 -1.72 11.00 26.56
C ASN A 145 -0.80 9.88 26.06
N GLU A 146 -1.33 8.95 25.27
CA GLU A 146 -0.58 7.80 24.82
C GLU A 146 0.44 8.18 23.74
N ILE A 147 1.64 7.61 23.86
CA ILE A 147 2.72 7.87 22.93
C ILE A 147 2.41 7.18 21.61
N ILE A 148 2.30 7.97 20.53
CA ILE A 148 2.24 7.46 19.16
C ILE A 148 3.46 6.57 18.95
N ARG A 149 3.20 5.34 18.53
CA ARG A 149 4.24 4.41 18.15
C ARG A 149 4.86 4.92 16.86
N THR A 150 6.15 5.16 16.89
CA THR A 150 6.90 5.61 15.71
C THR A 150 7.07 4.52 14.64
N LYS A 151 6.52 3.30 14.84
CA LYS A 151 6.70 2.13 13.97
C LYS A 151 5.47 1.21 13.98
N HIS A 152 5.04 0.73 12.82
CA HIS A 152 4.07 -0.36 12.67
C HIS A 152 4.80 -1.72 12.63
N GLY A 153 4.28 -2.77 13.29
CA GLY A 153 4.79 -4.16 13.24
C GLY A 153 5.91 -4.50 14.23
N ARG A 154 5.87 -5.73 14.78
CA ARG A 154 6.96 -6.37 15.54
C ARG A 154 7.74 -7.28 14.61
#